data_AF-A0A7W0USZ4-F1
#
_entry.id   AF-A0A7W0USZ4-F1
#
_cell.length_a   1.000
_cell.length_b   1.000
_cell.length_c   1.000
_cell.angle_alpha   90.00
_cell.angle_beta   90.00
_cell.angle_gamma   90.00
#
_symmetry.space_group_name_H-M   'P 1'
#
loop_
_entity.id
_entity.type
_entity.pdbx_description
1 polymer ?
#
loop_
_entity_poly.entity_id
_entity_poly.type
_entity_poly.pdbx_seq_one_letter_code
_entity_poly.pdbx_strand_id
1 'polypeptide(L)'
;RLLSRHSAGLDSLPPDLREGARTAARGRVELTPELEGALVREMLHAIEPLADAGKLSGLLLQLTPAFSPRRNELSELEPLVEAVRPHRLAIELRNRHWVSDEQTHRTMEWLSDHDAAFVCVDAPPAEATPIMPAVDAVTRDDLAYVRIHGRNVDGYLHGKSVAERFGWIYGDAELEEIAGRARGLAGQAEVVRVYFNNNRDDDAPTAARRFRALLGQDPGPPPEDAQLRLT
;
A
#
# COMPACT_ATOMS: atom_id res chain seq x y z
N ARG A 1 -11.04 4.82 3.90
CA ARG A 1 -10.96 5.69 2.68
C ARG A 1 -10.49 7.10 3.02
N LEU A 2 -11.11 7.77 3.99
CA LEU A 2 -10.76 9.16 4.31
C LEU A 2 -9.33 9.32 4.88
N LEU A 3 -8.91 8.44 5.79
CA LEU A 3 -7.54 8.42 6.33
C LEU A 3 -6.46 8.36 5.23
N SER A 4 -6.72 7.64 4.14
CA SER A 4 -5.82 7.55 2.99
C SER A 4 -5.96 8.69 1.99
N ARG A 5 -6.52 9.83 2.42
CA ARG A 5 -6.74 11.06 1.63
C ARG A 5 -7.62 10.85 0.39
N HIS A 6 -8.33 9.72 0.29
CA HIS A 6 -9.31 9.51 -0.77
C HIS A 6 -10.60 10.26 -0.44
N SER A 7 -11.20 10.86 -1.47
CA SER A 7 -12.52 11.48 -1.31
C SER A 7 -13.54 10.44 -0.85
N ALA A 8 -14.29 10.79 0.21
CA ALA A 8 -15.21 9.89 0.88
C ALA A 8 -16.56 10.59 1.13
N GLY A 9 -17.65 9.84 1.07
CA GLY A 9 -18.98 10.30 1.48
C GLY A 9 -19.24 9.96 2.96
N LEU A 10 -20.29 10.54 3.54
CA LEU A 10 -20.69 10.27 4.92
C LEU A 10 -20.99 8.79 5.18
N ASP A 11 -21.54 8.11 4.17
CA ASP A 11 -21.82 6.67 4.18
C ASP A 11 -20.58 5.80 4.41
N SER A 12 -19.39 6.32 4.10
CA SER A 12 -18.11 5.63 4.32
C SER A 12 -17.54 5.76 5.74
N LEU A 13 -18.13 6.61 6.59
CA LEU A 13 -17.73 6.75 7.99
C LEU A 13 -18.47 5.72 8.88
N PRO A 14 -17.86 5.29 10.01
CA PRO A 14 -18.58 4.60 11.07
C PRO A 14 -19.84 5.37 11.47
N PRO A 15 -20.98 4.71 11.75
CA PRO A 15 -22.26 5.37 12.04
C PRO A 15 -22.14 6.50 13.07
N ASP A 16 -21.41 6.26 14.16
CA ASP A 16 -21.26 7.18 15.28
C ASP A 16 -20.41 8.42 14.95
N LEU A 17 -19.64 8.37 13.86
CA LEU A 17 -18.81 9.49 13.39
C LEU A 17 -19.47 10.27 12.24
N ARG A 18 -20.68 9.89 11.81
CA ARG A 18 -21.42 10.60 10.75
C ARG A 18 -22.05 11.87 11.28
N GLU A 19 -22.57 11.82 12.50
CA GLU A 19 -23.18 12.97 13.15
C GLU A 19 -22.09 13.99 13.51
N GLY A 20 -22.23 15.22 13.03
CA GLY A 20 -21.25 16.30 13.24
C GLY A 20 -20.07 16.31 12.27
N ALA A 21 -19.94 15.32 11.38
CA ALA A 21 -18.94 15.35 10.32
C ALA A 21 -19.22 16.52 9.35
N ARG A 22 -18.20 17.35 9.12
CA ARG A 22 -18.28 18.45 8.16
C ARG A 22 -18.23 17.91 6.74
N THR A 23 -19.00 18.51 5.84
CA THR A 23 -18.96 18.18 4.42
C THR A 23 -18.68 19.41 3.58
N ALA A 24 -17.81 19.25 2.60
CA ALA A 24 -17.56 20.20 1.53
C ALA A 24 -18.59 20.03 0.39
N ALA A 25 -18.39 20.78 -0.70
CA ALA A 25 -19.22 20.70 -1.89
C ALA A 25 -19.43 19.25 -2.38
N ARG A 26 -20.65 18.96 -2.85
CA ARG A 26 -21.08 17.62 -3.32
C ARG A 26 -21.07 16.54 -2.23
N GLY A 27 -21.21 16.92 -0.96
CA GLY A 27 -21.38 15.99 0.17
C GLY A 27 -20.12 15.18 0.50
N ARG A 28 -18.93 15.69 0.17
CA ARG A 28 -17.67 15.04 0.48
C ARG A 28 -17.23 15.40 1.88
N VAL A 29 -16.84 14.40 2.66
CA VAL A 29 -16.40 14.61 4.05
C VAL A 29 -15.10 15.40 4.05
N GLU A 30 -15.06 16.43 4.90
CA GLU A 30 -13.85 17.17 5.22
C GLU A 30 -13.13 16.46 6.37
N LEU A 31 -11.86 16.10 6.17
CA LEU A 31 -11.06 15.45 7.22
C LEU A 31 -10.53 16.51 8.18
N THR A 32 -11.25 16.74 9.29
CA THR A 32 -10.75 17.58 10.38
C THR A 32 -9.82 16.78 11.30
N PRO A 33 -8.93 17.43 12.07
CA PRO A 33 -8.07 16.73 13.03
C PRO A 33 -8.84 15.87 14.04
N GLU A 34 -10.00 16.35 14.51
CA GLU A 34 -10.84 15.61 15.46
C GLU A 34 -11.42 14.35 14.83
N LEU A 35 -11.91 14.46 13.58
CA LEU A 35 -12.44 13.33 12.83
C LEU A 35 -11.33 12.34 12.47
N GLU A 36 -10.15 12.81 12.07
CA GLU A 36 -8.98 11.96 11.80
C GLU A 36 -8.61 11.15 13.05
N GLY A 37 -8.45 11.82 14.19
CA GLY A 37 -8.13 11.14 15.45
C GLY A 37 -9.21 10.14 15.87
N ALA A 38 -10.50 10.46 15.67
CA ALA A 38 -11.58 9.52 15.94
C ALA A 38 -11.54 8.28 15.02
N LEU A 39 -11.32 8.48 13.73
CA LEU A 39 -11.21 7.38 12.77
C LEU A 39 -10.00 6.49 13.05
N VAL A 40 -8.86 7.06 13.45
CA VAL A 40 -7.68 6.29 13.86
C VAL A 40 -7.99 5.46 15.10
N ARG A 41 -8.61 6.04 16.13
CA ARG A 41 -9.00 5.30 17.35
C ARG A 41 -9.92 4.12 17.04
N GLU A 42 -10.96 4.33 16.24
CA GLU A 42 -11.88 3.27 15.83
C GLU A 42 -11.15 2.15 15.06
N MET A 43 -10.26 2.53 14.15
CA MET A 43 -9.44 1.57 13.42
C MET A 43 -8.53 0.76 14.34
N LEU A 44 -7.84 1.41 15.28
CA LEU A 44 -6.93 0.75 16.23
C LEU A 44 -7.67 -0.20 17.16
N HIS A 45 -8.82 0.22 17.70
CA HIS A 45 -9.67 -0.65 18.51
C HIS A 45 -10.14 -1.89 17.73
N ALA A 46 -10.50 -1.74 16.45
CA ALA A 46 -10.93 -2.86 15.62
C ALA A 46 -9.82 -3.89 15.34
N ILE A 47 -8.54 -3.49 15.35
CA ILE A 47 -7.40 -4.37 15.08
C ILE A 47 -6.67 -4.82 16.35
N GLU A 48 -7.05 -4.32 17.52
CA GLU A 48 -6.45 -4.65 18.82
C GLU A 48 -6.33 -6.17 19.05
N PRO A 49 -7.33 -7.02 18.74
CA PRO A 49 -7.19 -8.47 18.90
C PRO A 49 -6.07 -9.09 18.04
N LEU A 50 -5.74 -8.50 16.89
CA LEU A 50 -4.63 -8.94 16.04
C LEU A 50 -3.29 -8.50 16.61
N ALA A 51 -3.23 -7.29 17.18
CA ALA A 51 -2.04 -6.79 17.87
C ALA A 51 -1.74 -7.62 19.13
N ASP A 52 -2.73 -7.84 19.99
CA ASP A 52 -2.61 -8.64 21.22
C ASP A 52 -2.18 -10.08 20.95
N ALA A 53 -2.65 -10.66 19.85
CA ALA A 53 -2.25 -12.00 19.42
C ALA A 53 -0.88 -12.05 18.71
N GLY A 54 -0.19 -10.92 18.55
CA GLY A 54 1.08 -10.84 17.81
C GLY A 54 0.95 -11.12 16.31
N LYS A 55 -0.25 -11.00 15.74
CA LYS A 55 -0.56 -11.31 14.34
C LYS A 55 -0.59 -10.07 13.43
N LEU A 56 -0.50 -8.87 14.00
CA LEU A 56 -0.44 -7.62 13.25
C LEU A 56 1.00 -7.36 12.78
N SER A 57 1.25 -7.48 11.47
CA SER A 57 2.59 -7.22 10.90
C SER A 57 2.88 -5.74 10.65
N GLY A 58 1.84 -4.91 10.57
CA GLY A 58 1.93 -3.49 10.27
C GLY A 58 0.65 -2.98 9.59
N LEU A 59 0.55 -1.66 9.49
CA LEU A 59 -0.51 -0.92 8.85
C LEU A 59 -0.05 -0.44 7.47
N LEU A 60 -0.98 -0.37 6.52
CA LEU A 60 -0.73 0.16 5.18
C LEU A 60 -1.56 1.42 4.95
N LEU A 61 -0.89 2.54 4.69
CA LEU A 61 -1.49 3.78 4.24
C LEU A 61 -1.25 3.98 2.73
N GLN A 62 -2.15 3.46 1.90
CA GLN A 62 -2.10 3.69 0.45
C GLN A 62 -2.81 5.00 0.08
N LEU A 63 -2.04 6.05 -0.18
CA LEU A 63 -2.56 7.39 -0.51
C LEU A 63 -3.25 7.44 -1.88
N THR A 64 -4.07 8.45 -2.09
CA THR A 64 -4.66 8.74 -3.41
C THR A 64 -3.60 9.32 -4.36
N PRO A 65 -3.65 9.06 -5.68
CA PRO A 65 -2.82 9.77 -6.66
C PRO A 65 -2.96 11.30 -6.65
N ALA A 66 -4.06 11.82 -6.09
CA ALA A 66 -4.28 13.27 -5.95
C ALA A 66 -3.40 13.90 -4.86
N PHE A 67 -2.89 13.11 -3.91
CA PHE A 67 -1.93 13.55 -2.90
C PHE A 67 -0.56 13.66 -3.57
N SER A 68 -0.09 14.88 -3.79
CA SER A 68 1.04 15.16 -4.67
C SER A 68 1.95 16.24 -4.09
N PRO A 69 3.26 16.22 -4.34
CA PRO A 69 4.20 17.22 -3.77
C PRO A 69 3.94 18.64 -4.28
N ARG A 70 3.12 18.80 -5.32
CA ARG A 70 2.68 20.12 -5.82
C ARG A 70 1.59 20.75 -4.96
N ARG A 71 0.76 19.93 -4.31
CA ARG A 71 -0.46 20.38 -3.60
C ARG A 71 -0.43 20.04 -2.12
N ASN A 72 0.48 19.16 -1.72
CA ASN A 72 0.53 18.56 -0.42
C ASN A 72 1.96 18.46 0.09
N GLU A 73 2.07 18.38 1.39
CA GLU A 73 3.31 18.10 2.11
C GLU A 73 3.16 16.79 2.90
N LEU A 74 4.26 16.05 3.07
CA LEU A 74 4.23 14.82 3.86
C LEU A 74 3.89 15.09 5.34
N SER A 75 4.21 16.28 5.84
CA SER A 75 3.88 16.75 7.19
C SER A 75 2.38 16.70 7.50
N GLU A 76 1.50 16.76 6.48
CA GLU A 76 0.05 16.54 6.63
C GLU A 76 -0.30 15.14 7.15
N LEU A 77 0.64 14.19 7.13
CA LEU A 77 0.46 12.82 7.62
C LEU A 77 0.98 12.65 9.06
N GLU A 78 1.76 13.58 9.60
CA GLU A 78 2.37 13.48 10.94
C GLU A 78 1.36 13.11 12.04
N PRO A 79 0.18 13.75 12.14
CA PRO A 79 -0.79 13.39 13.18
C PRO A 79 -1.25 11.93 13.09
N LEU A 80 -1.41 11.41 11.86
CA LEU A 80 -1.81 10.02 11.63
C LEU A 80 -0.65 9.08 11.96
N VAL A 81 0.57 9.39 11.51
CA VAL A 81 1.77 8.57 11.79
C VAL A 81 1.99 8.45 13.29
N GLU A 82 1.90 9.56 14.02
CA GLU A 82 2.04 9.57 15.48
C GLU A 82 0.90 8.82 16.18
N ALA A 83 -0.35 9.00 15.72
CA ALA A 83 -1.50 8.35 16.33
C ALA A 83 -1.53 6.82 16.18
N VAL A 84 -0.82 6.25 15.19
CA VAL A 84 -0.76 4.79 15.01
C VAL A 84 0.42 4.12 15.71
N ARG A 85 1.32 4.89 16.34
CA ARG A 85 2.39 4.31 17.17
C ARG A 85 1.80 3.50 18.33
N PRO A 86 2.42 2.38 18.74
CA PRO A 86 3.72 1.85 18.29
C PRO A 86 3.65 0.91 17.08
N HIS A 87 2.52 0.83 16.36
CA HIS A 87 2.39 -0.09 15.24
C HIS A 87 3.26 0.33 14.05
N ARG A 88 3.85 -0.67 13.37
CA ARG A 88 4.59 -0.44 12.13
C ARG A 88 3.65 0.16 11.08
N LEU A 89 4.08 1.19 10.35
CA LEU A 89 3.31 1.81 9.29
C LEU A 89 4.12 1.79 7.99
N ALA A 90 3.49 1.33 6.90
CA ALA A 90 3.99 1.43 5.55
C ALA A 90 3.14 2.41 4.74
N ILE A 91 3.77 3.35 4.04
CA ILE A 91 3.11 4.40 3.26
C ILE A 91 3.36 4.14 1.78
N GLU A 92 2.27 3.99 1.02
CA GLU A 92 2.32 3.86 -0.43
C GLU A 92 1.87 5.16 -1.09
N LEU A 93 2.85 5.84 -1.66
CA LEU A 93 2.65 7.00 -2.50
C LEU A 93 2.13 6.53 -3.86
N ARG A 94 1.16 7.26 -4.41
CA ARG A 94 0.50 6.92 -5.69
C ARG A 94 0.63 8.02 -6.74
N ASN A 95 1.54 8.96 -6.49
CA ASN A 95 1.89 10.01 -7.41
C ASN A 95 3.41 9.97 -7.63
N ARG A 96 3.85 9.67 -8.85
CA ARG A 96 5.26 9.46 -9.16
C ARG A 96 6.17 10.64 -8.81
N HIS A 97 5.63 11.86 -8.74
CA HIS A 97 6.41 13.05 -8.43
C HIS A 97 6.95 13.05 -7.00
N TRP A 98 6.43 12.20 -6.10
CA TRP A 98 7.06 12.01 -4.79
C TRP A 98 8.44 11.36 -4.85
N VAL A 99 8.79 10.72 -5.98
CA VAL A 99 10.05 10.00 -6.19
C VAL A 99 10.70 10.43 -7.50
N SER A 100 10.73 11.73 -7.77
CA SER A 100 11.43 12.35 -8.90
C SER A 100 12.58 13.23 -8.44
N ASP A 101 13.75 13.10 -9.05
CA ASP A 101 14.91 13.98 -8.85
C ASP A 101 15.22 14.24 -7.35
N GLU A 102 15.34 15.51 -6.96
CA GLU A 102 15.59 15.97 -5.59
C GLU A 102 14.46 15.61 -4.62
N GLN A 103 13.22 15.49 -5.10
CA GLN A 103 12.06 15.15 -4.25
C GLN A 103 12.21 13.76 -3.65
N THR A 104 12.90 12.84 -4.33
CA THR A 104 13.15 11.48 -3.80
C THR A 104 13.88 11.52 -2.46
N HIS A 105 14.95 12.31 -2.35
CA HIS A 105 15.74 12.41 -1.12
C HIS A 105 14.87 12.90 0.04
N ARG A 106 14.15 14.01 -0.18
CA ARG A 106 13.25 14.59 0.84
C ARG A 106 12.15 13.64 1.28
N THR A 107 11.61 12.86 0.35
CA THR A 107 10.60 11.84 0.65
C THR A 107 11.17 10.71 1.50
N MET A 108 12.34 10.17 1.15
CA MET A 108 12.96 9.07 1.91
C MET A 108 13.43 9.52 3.28
N GLU A 109 13.99 10.72 3.38
CA GLU A 109 14.40 11.35 4.64
C GLU A 109 13.21 11.51 5.58
N TRP A 110 12.12 12.16 5.13
CA TRP A 110 10.92 12.32 5.96
C TRP A 110 10.33 10.99 6.41
N LEU A 111 10.26 9.98 5.52
CA LEU A 111 9.77 8.66 5.89
C LEU A 111 10.65 7.99 6.95
N SER A 112 11.97 8.19 6.87
CA SER A 112 12.92 7.62 7.82
C SER A 112 12.85 8.32 9.18
N ASP A 113 12.75 9.65 9.20
CA ASP A 113 12.61 10.45 10.42
C ASP A 113 11.32 10.14 11.20
N HIS A 114 10.30 9.60 10.52
CA HIS A 114 9.00 9.27 11.10
C HIS A 114 8.75 7.76 11.25
N ASP A 115 9.79 6.92 11.15
CA ASP A 115 9.70 5.45 11.24
C ASP A 115 8.66 4.82 10.29
N ALA A 116 8.41 5.44 9.14
CA ALA A 116 7.44 4.97 8.16
C ALA A 116 8.13 4.20 7.03
N ALA A 117 7.69 2.96 6.76
CA ALA A 117 8.20 2.17 5.64
C ALA A 117 7.73 2.76 4.31
N PHE A 118 8.66 3.06 3.41
CA PHE A 118 8.35 3.29 2.01
C PHE A 118 7.84 1.99 1.39
N VAL A 119 6.65 2.05 0.77
CA VAL A 119 6.16 0.92 -0.02
C VAL A 119 6.83 0.94 -1.40
N CYS A 120 7.76 0.01 -1.60
CA CYS A 120 8.36 -0.26 -2.90
C CYS A 120 7.28 -0.86 -3.82
N VAL A 121 7.14 -0.31 -5.03
CA VAL A 121 6.11 -0.74 -5.97
C VAL A 121 6.74 -1.43 -7.17
N ASP A 122 6.19 -2.58 -7.56
CA ASP A 122 6.31 -3.11 -8.93
C ASP A 122 5.03 -2.75 -9.69
N ALA A 123 5.19 -2.01 -10.77
CA ALA A 123 4.12 -1.50 -11.61
C ALA A 123 4.61 -1.45 -13.07
N PRO A 124 3.71 -1.19 -14.04
CA PRO A 124 4.10 -1.16 -15.44
C PRO A 124 5.18 -0.09 -15.71
N PRO A 125 6.12 -0.31 -16.64
CA PRO A 125 7.19 0.64 -16.95
C PRO A 125 6.66 1.80 -17.83
N ALA A 126 5.84 2.67 -17.26
CA ALA A 126 5.20 3.78 -17.96
C ALA A 126 5.31 5.10 -17.20
N GLU A 127 5.33 6.20 -17.96
CA GLU A 127 5.48 7.57 -17.45
C GLU A 127 4.16 8.29 -17.21
N ALA A 128 3.19 7.60 -16.62
CA ALA A 128 1.94 8.22 -16.19
C ALA A 128 1.99 8.58 -14.71
N THR A 129 1.41 9.73 -14.33
CA THR A 129 1.39 10.21 -12.93
C THR A 129 0.98 9.17 -11.88
N PRO A 130 -0.08 8.34 -12.07
CA PRO A 130 -0.49 7.36 -11.07
C PRO A 130 0.36 6.08 -11.04
N ILE A 131 1.28 5.90 -12.00
CA ILE A 131 2.18 4.75 -12.09
C ILE A 131 3.49 5.13 -11.40
N MET A 132 3.75 4.48 -10.26
CA MET A 132 4.98 4.67 -9.50
C MET A 132 6.15 4.00 -10.22
N PRO A 133 7.32 4.65 -10.30
CA PRO A 133 8.54 3.99 -10.78
C PRO A 133 8.98 2.91 -9.79
N ALA A 134 9.71 1.92 -10.29
CA ALA A 134 10.32 0.87 -9.47
C ALA A 134 11.50 1.46 -8.68
N VAL A 135 11.19 2.06 -7.54
CA VAL A 135 12.16 2.54 -6.56
C VAL A 135 12.18 1.56 -5.39
N ASP A 136 13.36 1.04 -5.09
CA ASP A 136 13.60 0.18 -3.93
C ASP A 136 14.35 0.98 -2.88
N ALA A 137 13.72 1.18 -1.72
CA ALA A 137 14.29 1.92 -0.61
C ALA A 137 13.85 1.31 0.73
N VAL A 138 14.75 1.36 1.70
CA VAL A 138 14.47 0.99 3.09
C VAL A 138 14.53 2.26 3.93
N THR A 139 13.39 2.66 4.49
CA THR A 139 13.25 3.85 5.35
C THR A 139 13.00 3.47 6.81
N ARG A 140 13.01 2.17 7.13
CA ARG A 140 13.01 1.65 8.51
C ARG A 140 13.73 0.31 8.53
N ASP A 141 14.51 0.07 9.57
CA ASP A 141 15.41 -1.10 9.69
C ASP A 141 14.69 -2.40 10.04
N ASP A 142 13.47 -2.35 10.56
CA ASP A 142 12.72 -3.53 11.00
C ASP A 142 11.61 -3.98 10.02
N LEU A 143 11.41 -3.27 8.88
CA LEU A 143 10.40 -3.59 7.87
C LEU A 143 10.68 -2.93 6.50
N ALA A 144 10.92 -3.75 5.47
CA ALA A 144 10.74 -3.34 4.08
C ALA A 144 9.41 -3.87 3.52
N TYR A 145 8.70 -3.05 2.74
CA TYR A 145 7.37 -3.38 2.24
C TYR A 145 7.32 -3.26 0.71
N VAL A 146 6.90 -4.32 0.03
CA VAL A 146 6.84 -4.37 -1.44
C VAL A 146 5.43 -4.74 -1.89
N ARG A 147 4.88 -3.99 -2.85
CA ARG A 147 3.59 -4.32 -3.49
C ARG A 147 3.73 -4.47 -4.99
N ILE A 148 3.23 -5.59 -5.49
CA ILE A 148 3.39 -6.03 -6.87
C ILE A 148 2.03 -5.91 -7.58
N HIS A 149 1.84 -4.87 -8.40
CA HIS A 149 0.52 -4.52 -8.96
C HIS A 149 0.24 -5.08 -10.37
N GLY A 150 1.18 -5.78 -10.97
CA GLY A 150 1.13 -6.16 -12.38
C GLY A 150 1.84 -5.16 -13.29
N ARG A 151 2.23 -5.60 -14.49
CA ARG A 151 2.93 -4.78 -15.51
C ARG A 151 2.07 -4.44 -16.74
N ASN A 152 0.74 -4.53 -16.61
CA ASN A 152 -0.21 -4.17 -17.65
C ASN A 152 -0.39 -2.64 -17.79
N VAL A 153 0.38 -1.99 -18.68
CA VAL A 153 0.31 -0.53 -18.90
C VAL A 153 -1.09 -0.07 -19.32
N ASP A 154 -1.68 -0.73 -20.33
CA ASP A 154 -2.97 -0.32 -20.89
C ASP A 154 -4.11 -0.49 -19.88
N GLY A 155 -4.15 -1.65 -19.23
CA GLY A 155 -5.09 -1.93 -18.16
C GLY A 155 -5.00 -0.90 -17.04
N TYR A 156 -3.79 -0.58 -16.57
CA TYR A 156 -3.61 0.36 -15.45
C TYR A 156 -4.22 1.75 -15.73
N LEU A 157 -4.12 2.21 -16.98
CA LEU A 157 -4.59 3.53 -17.40
C LEU A 157 -6.06 3.55 -17.79
N HIS A 158 -6.52 2.55 -18.53
CA HIS A 158 -7.82 2.57 -19.21
C HIS A 158 -8.82 1.55 -18.67
N GLY A 159 -8.37 0.60 -17.84
CA GLY A 159 -9.21 -0.44 -17.26
C GLY A 159 -10.32 0.13 -16.40
N LYS A 160 -11.52 -0.41 -16.60
CA LYS A 160 -12.77 -0.02 -15.93
C LYS A 160 -13.07 -0.88 -14.71
N SER A 161 -12.48 -2.06 -14.63
CA SER A 161 -12.54 -2.96 -13.48
C SER A 161 -11.17 -3.13 -12.82
N VAL A 162 -11.15 -3.63 -11.58
CA VAL A 162 -9.90 -3.99 -10.87
C VAL A 162 -9.14 -5.07 -11.65
N ALA A 163 -9.84 -6.06 -12.18
CA ALA A 163 -9.27 -7.14 -12.98
C ALA A 163 -8.65 -6.64 -14.29
N GLU A 164 -9.30 -5.72 -14.99
CA GLU A 164 -8.73 -5.09 -16.19
C GLU A 164 -7.48 -4.27 -15.86
N ARG A 165 -7.49 -3.58 -14.71
CA ARG A 165 -6.39 -2.70 -14.29
C ARG A 165 -5.14 -3.44 -13.88
N PHE A 166 -5.30 -4.51 -13.11
CA PHE A 166 -4.19 -5.19 -12.43
C PHE A 166 -3.99 -6.63 -12.94
N GLY A 167 -4.77 -7.09 -13.91
CA GLY A 167 -4.61 -8.42 -14.51
C GLY A 167 -3.25 -8.54 -15.21
N TRP A 168 -2.40 -9.39 -14.65
CA TRP A 168 -1.05 -9.66 -15.15
C TRP A 168 -0.57 -11.02 -14.63
N ILE A 169 -0.16 -11.89 -15.54
CA ILE A 169 0.48 -13.16 -15.20
C ILE A 169 1.99 -12.93 -15.27
N TYR A 170 2.63 -12.93 -14.10
CA TYR A 170 4.08 -12.79 -14.00
C TYR A 170 4.79 -14.04 -14.50
N GLY A 171 5.76 -13.86 -15.40
CA GLY A 171 6.67 -14.93 -15.81
C GLY A 171 7.82 -15.14 -14.82
N ASP A 172 8.50 -16.28 -14.90
CA ASP A 172 9.62 -16.61 -14.01
C ASP A 172 10.73 -15.55 -14.02
N ALA A 173 11.10 -15.03 -15.19
CA ALA A 173 12.12 -13.98 -15.29
C ALA A 173 11.75 -12.70 -14.54
N GLU A 174 10.47 -12.30 -14.58
CA GLU A 174 9.97 -11.13 -13.86
C GLU A 174 9.94 -11.41 -12.35
N LEU A 175 9.54 -12.61 -11.94
CA LEU A 175 9.56 -13.01 -10.53
C LEU A 175 10.98 -13.14 -9.97
N GLU A 176 11.94 -13.59 -10.77
CA GLU A 176 13.36 -13.63 -10.41
C GLU A 176 13.95 -12.21 -10.24
N GLU A 177 13.57 -11.28 -11.11
CA GLU A 177 13.91 -9.85 -10.98
C GLU A 177 13.37 -9.30 -9.65
N ILE A 178 12.08 -9.52 -9.36
CA ILE A 178 11.44 -9.11 -8.10
C ILE A 178 12.11 -9.80 -6.91
N ALA A 179 12.54 -11.06 -7.05
CA ALA A 179 13.22 -11.79 -5.99
C ALA A 179 14.62 -11.20 -5.71
N GLY A 180 15.33 -10.74 -6.75
CA GLY A 180 16.57 -9.99 -6.62
C GLY A 180 16.38 -8.70 -5.81
N ARG A 181 15.34 -7.92 -6.15
CA ARG A 181 14.96 -6.70 -5.41
C ARG A 181 14.66 -6.99 -3.95
N ALA A 182 13.84 -8.00 -3.68
CA ALA A 182 13.49 -8.41 -2.31
C ALA A 182 14.71 -8.86 -1.49
N ARG A 183 15.67 -9.57 -2.10
CA ARG A 183 16.94 -9.94 -1.43
C ARG A 183 17.80 -8.71 -1.12
N GLY A 184 17.83 -7.72 -2.01
CA GLY A 184 18.53 -6.45 -1.76
C GLY A 184 17.95 -5.68 -0.57
N LEU A 185 16.61 -5.63 -0.46
CA LEU A 185 15.91 -5.04 0.68
C LEU A 185 16.19 -5.83 1.98
N ALA A 186 16.26 -7.17 1.90
CA ALA A 186 16.55 -8.03 3.05
C ALA A 186 17.97 -7.86 3.61
N GLY A 187 18.88 -7.23 2.86
CA GLY A 187 20.20 -6.83 3.36
C GLY A 187 20.18 -5.60 4.26
N GLN A 188 19.06 -4.86 4.30
CA GLN A 188 18.94 -3.56 4.99
C GLN A 188 17.80 -3.53 6.02
N ALA A 189 16.82 -4.45 5.92
CA ALA A 189 15.70 -4.56 6.84
C ALA A 189 15.57 -5.97 7.45
N GLU A 190 15.13 -6.05 8.71
CA GLU A 190 14.92 -7.31 9.44
C GLU A 190 13.91 -8.24 8.73
N VAL A 191 12.81 -7.67 8.21
CA VAL A 191 11.80 -8.42 7.46
C VAL A 191 11.41 -7.70 6.18
N VAL A 192 11.30 -8.45 5.09
CA VAL A 192 10.73 -7.98 3.83
C VAL A 192 9.37 -8.61 3.63
N ARG A 193 8.33 -7.78 3.48
CA ARG A 193 6.96 -8.22 3.21
C ARG A 193 6.61 -7.90 1.76
N VAL A 194 6.39 -8.94 0.96
CA VAL A 194 6.01 -8.82 -0.45
C VAL A 194 4.55 -9.21 -0.62
N TYR A 195 3.75 -8.33 -1.20
CA TYR A 195 2.32 -8.53 -1.44
C TYR A 195 2.01 -8.45 -2.94
N PHE A 196 1.50 -9.56 -3.49
CA PHE A 196 0.97 -9.61 -4.85
C PHE A 196 -0.45 -9.04 -4.88
N ASN A 197 -0.65 -8.05 -5.76
CA ASN A 197 -1.88 -7.28 -5.93
C ASN A 197 -2.29 -7.15 -7.41
N ASN A 198 -1.79 -8.05 -8.26
CA ASN A 198 -2.23 -8.27 -9.65
C ASN A 198 -3.61 -8.95 -9.65
N ASN A 199 -4.64 -8.18 -9.33
CA ASN A 199 -5.94 -8.67 -8.89
C ASN A 199 -6.88 -9.06 -10.05
N ARG A 200 -6.57 -10.15 -10.75
CA ARG A 200 -7.49 -10.86 -11.65
C ARG A 200 -7.47 -12.35 -11.34
N ASP A 201 -8.63 -12.92 -11.06
CA ASP A 201 -8.82 -14.34 -10.76
C ASP A 201 -7.77 -14.87 -9.76
N ASP A 202 -6.96 -15.85 -10.15
CA ASP A 202 -5.91 -16.47 -9.35
C ASP A 202 -4.49 -15.94 -9.67
N ASP A 203 -4.36 -14.88 -10.48
CA ASP A 203 -3.06 -14.33 -10.91
C ASP A 203 -2.14 -14.01 -9.71
N ALA A 204 -2.68 -13.38 -8.65
CA ALA A 204 -1.94 -13.00 -7.45
C ALA A 204 -1.48 -14.19 -6.59
N PRO A 205 -2.36 -15.12 -6.14
CA PRO A 205 -1.91 -16.28 -5.37
C PRO A 205 -0.99 -17.20 -6.19
N THR A 206 -1.20 -17.36 -7.50
CA THR A 206 -0.32 -18.15 -8.38
C THR A 206 1.08 -17.53 -8.46
N ALA A 207 1.17 -16.21 -8.67
CA ALA A 207 2.46 -15.49 -8.67
C ALA A 207 3.17 -15.57 -7.31
N ALA A 208 2.44 -15.38 -6.20
CA ALA A 208 3.00 -15.46 -4.85
C ALA A 208 3.57 -16.85 -4.53
N ARG A 209 2.88 -17.94 -4.90
CA ARG A 209 3.37 -19.32 -4.74
C ARG A 209 4.65 -19.54 -5.55
N ARG A 210 4.66 -19.12 -6.81
CA ARG A 210 5.84 -19.27 -7.67
C ARG A 210 7.03 -18.46 -7.14
N PHE A 211 6.78 -17.25 -6.68
CA PHE A 211 7.77 -16.38 -6.04
C PHE A 211 8.40 -17.01 -4.79
N ARG A 212 7.59 -17.60 -3.90
CA ARG A 212 8.10 -18.34 -2.73
C ARG A 212 9.03 -19.48 -3.15
N ALA A 213 8.64 -20.26 -4.16
CA ALA A 213 9.49 -21.33 -4.68
C ALA A 213 10.83 -20.82 -5.25
N LEU A 214 10.83 -19.70 -5.99
CA LEU A 214 12.04 -19.05 -6.52
C LEU A 214 12.96 -18.49 -5.41
N LEU A 215 12.38 -18.14 -4.25
CA LEU A 215 13.14 -17.79 -3.05
C LEU A 215 13.61 -19.00 -2.23
N GLY A 216 13.30 -20.23 -2.66
CA GLY A 216 13.61 -21.44 -1.90
C GLY A 216 12.75 -21.62 -0.64
N GLN A 217 11.62 -20.89 -0.55
CA GLN A 217 10.65 -21.01 0.52
C GLN A 217 9.58 -22.05 0.16
N ASP A 218 8.98 -22.68 1.17
CA ASP A 218 7.79 -23.51 0.97
C ASP A 218 6.69 -22.69 0.27
N PRO A 219 6.14 -23.08 -0.89
CA PRO A 219 5.06 -22.32 -1.54
C PRO A 219 3.71 -22.45 -0.81
N GLY A 220 3.58 -23.37 0.16
CA GLY A 220 2.32 -23.70 0.86
C GLY A 220 1.47 -24.70 0.07
N PRO A 221 0.31 -25.12 0.63
CA PRO A 221 -0.57 -26.10 -0.01
C PRO A 221 -1.17 -25.51 -1.31
N PRO A 222 -1.28 -26.30 -2.39
CA PRO A 222 -1.99 -25.86 -3.59
C PRO A 222 -3.43 -25.45 -3.22
N PRO A 223 -4.03 -24.48 -3.94
CA PRO A 223 -5.42 -24.11 -3.68
C PRO A 223 -6.31 -25.35 -3.85
N GLU A 224 -7.19 -25.58 -2.89
CA GLU A 224 -8.16 -26.68 -2.97
C GLU A 224 -9.24 -26.35 -4.01
N ASP A 225 -9.77 -27.34 -4.72
CA ASP A 225 -10.82 -27.15 -5.76
C ASP A 225 -12.03 -26.33 -5.25
N ALA A 226 -12.35 -26.45 -3.96
CA ALA A 226 -13.42 -25.69 -3.31
C ALA A 226 -13.12 -24.18 -3.19
N GLN A 227 -11.85 -23.80 -3.13
CA GLN A 227 -11.40 -22.39 -3.07
C GLN A 227 -11.40 -21.73 -4.46
N LEU A 228 -11.43 -22.54 -5.53
CA LEU A 228 -11.38 -22.08 -6.93
C LEU A 228 -12.77 -21.92 -7.57
N ARG A 229 -13.84 -22.30 -6.87
CA ARG A 229 -15.22 -22.17 -7.35
C ARG A 229 -15.94 -21.10 -6.54
N LEU A 230 -16.34 -20.01 -7.20
CA LEU A 230 -17.32 -19.08 -6.64
C LEU A 230 -18.64 -19.86 -6.49
N THR A 231 -19.09 -20.07 -5.25
CA THR A 231 -20.43 -20.59 -4.96
C THR A 231 -21.43 -19.46 -4.82
#